data_AF-A0A976LA97-F1
#
_entry.id   AF-A0A976LA97-F1
#
_cell.length_a   1.000
_cell.length_b   1.000
_cell.length_c   1.000
_cell.angle_alpha   90.00
_cell.angle_beta   90.00
_cell.angle_gamma   90.00
#
_symmetry.space_group_name_H-M   'P 1'
#
loop_
_entity.id
_entity.type
_entity.pdbx_description
1 polymer ?
#
loop_
_entity_poly.entity_id
_entity_poly.type
_entity_poly.pdbx_seq_one_letter_code
_entity_poly.pdbx_strand_id
1 'polypeptide(L)'
;MSRHLIRFITASLLVLPFSAGALFKAPPTVKVESGQAEPFCNSGAPPEWRQAQVVEGVTIQESRACNPDNPNDIAAFVKGTNNISMETLMDTSNVAADTLTLSNDIDKDGDPDHYVIKLEIMEINGHSPDFAGVVPTFDIAPGIQPSFWVYTPKSRDMSTRSFASGEANPLLRMPSPPIRVEQGDVVWLVVENSHYFPHSIHLHGVDHPFMDHAGEGNDGVGQTSEMDIMPGTSKTYVIRPRQPGTMYYHCHVQPHTHIAMGLAGMFIVEENRPNNWPQVFNVGAGQVRHPSAAVLEKYKQEYDLHYQSVDKELHQIPQSANDVRLVAKKMNQEYDMTEATDDYFLLNGRSFPYTLRESIITVSPNEKTKLRILNGHNEPLALHIHGHKGTETHYDGVQQNVQAQVTRDVYSIAPAQRLDLALDTTDDGLHSYGSGLWMFHDHTEKAFTTNGMGEGGSISLVSYKEYIDENGTPKSHGMDLKPYFTKEYWERKLPVWQDHMADGSLGAPEGTMDTKPGINAGNALIPPGAQPAGSSPIASPSDNSFGGLLTGLLAGILAYFLYQHRERVLALIKALPLLSKSKH
;
A
#
# COMPACT_ATOMS: atom_id res chain seq x y z
N MET A 1 -67.86 -47.85 33.12
CA MET A 1 -67.14 -47.43 34.33
C MET A 1 -66.42 -46.12 34.08
N SER A 2 -66.72 -45.15 34.94
CA SER A 2 -66.15 -43.82 35.19
C SER A 2 -65.51 -43.00 34.04
N ARG A 3 -66.25 -41.97 33.62
CA ARG A 3 -65.82 -40.79 32.83
C ARG A 3 -64.92 -39.81 33.61
N HIS A 4 -64.34 -40.20 34.76
CA HIS A 4 -63.52 -39.31 35.59
C HIS A 4 -62.01 -39.58 35.55
N LEU A 5 -61.52 -40.58 34.82
CA LEU A 5 -60.06 -40.81 34.69
C LEU A 5 -59.40 -40.03 33.53
N ILE A 6 -60.18 -39.59 32.54
CA ILE A 6 -59.65 -38.97 31.31
C ILE A 6 -59.43 -37.45 31.44
N ARG A 7 -59.98 -36.82 32.49
CA ARG A 7 -59.76 -35.40 32.79
C ARG A 7 -58.49 -35.11 33.61
N PHE A 8 -57.82 -36.12 34.16
CA PHE A 8 -56.52 -35.94 34.83
C PHE A 8 -55.33 -36.09 33.89
N ILE A 9 -55.46 -36.83 32.79
CA ILE A 9 -54.34 -37.02 31.84
C ILE A 9 -54.20 -35.84 30.87
N THR A 10 -55.28 -35.09 30.63
CA THR A 10 -55.28 -33.92 29.75
C THR A 10 -54.80 -32.62 30.40
N ALA A 11 -54.64 -32.57 31.73
CA ALA A 11 -54.04 -31.44 32.44
C ALA A 11 -52.53 -31.62 32.74
N SER A 12 -51.98 -32.83 32.58
CA SER A 12 -50.56 -33.12 32.85
C SER A 12 -49.67 -33.16 31.60
N LEU A 13 -50.24 -32.98 30.41
CA LEU A 13 -49.50 -32.95 29.13
C LEU A 13 -49.22 -31.53 28.61
N LEU A 14 -49.57 -30.50 29.39
CA LEU A 14 -49.27 -29.09 29.10
C LEU A 14 -48.22 -28.48 30.04
N VAL A 15 -47.43 -29.32 30.72
CA VAL A 15 -46.21 -28.93 31.42
C VAL A 15 -45.13 -29.98 31.14
N LEU A 16 -44.77 -30.13 29.88
CA LEU A 16 -43.43 -30.59 29.54
C LEU A 16 -42.65 -29.32 29.20
N PRO A 17 -41.55 -29.00 29.90
CA PRO A 17 -40.69 -27.92 29.46
C PRO A 17 -40.22 -28.33 28.06
N PHE A 18 -40.39 -27.44 27.09
CA PHE A 18 -39.58 -27.43 25.88
C PHE A 18 -38.13 -27.15 26.30
N SER A 19 -37.47 -28.12 26.96
CA SER A 19 -36.04 -28.12 27.20
C SER A 19 -35.40 -29.10 26.22
N ALA A 20 -35.64 -28.84 24.94
CA ALA A 20 -34.87 -29.37 23.83
C ALA A 20 -34.42 -28.22 22.93
N GLY A 21 -33.99 -27.12 23.56
CA GLY A 21 -32.88 -26.37 23.00
C GLY A 21 -31.64 -27.09 23.47
N ALA A 22 -30.96 -27.84 22.60
CA ALA A 22 -29.52 -27.95 22.75
C ALA A 22 -29.01 -26.50 22.65
N LEU A 23 -28.88 -25.85 23.80
CA LEU A 23 -28.20 -24.57 23.94
C LEU A 23 -26.77 -24.87 23.51
N PHE A 24 -26.44 -24.61 22.25
CA PHE A 24 -25.07 -24.35 21.85
C PHE A 24 -24.64 -23.14 22.67
N LYS A 25 -24.11 -23.37 23.87
CA LYS A 25 -23.47 -22.32 24.64
C LYS A 25 -22.26 -21.92 23.81
N ALA A 26 -22.31 -20.72 23.23
CA ALA A 26 -21.19 -20.19 22.48
C ALA A 26 -19.93 -20.26 23.35
N PRO A 27 -18.77 -20.63 22.79
CA PRO A 27 -17.52 -20.54 23.51
C PRO A 27 -17.37 -19.11 24.04
N PRO A 28 -16.87 -18.93 25.27
CA PRO A 28 -16.69 -17.59 25.80
C PRO A 28 -15.67 -16.83 24.95
N THR A 29 -15.86 -15.52 24.88
CA THR A 29 -14.96 -14.65 24.13
C THR A 29 -13.73 -14.31 24.97
N VAL A 30 -12.56 -14.37 24.35
CA VAL A 30 -11.25 -14.05 24.93
C VAL A 30 -10.69 -12.84 24.19
N LYS A 31 -10.18 -11.88 24.96
CA LYS A 31 -9.47 -10.73 24.41
C LYS A 31 -8.04 -11.14 24.04
N VAL A 32 -7.62 -10.81 22.82
CA VAL A 32 -6.23 -11.03 22.40
C VAL A 32 -5.44 -9.78 22.74
N GLU A 33 -4.34 -9.94 23.48
CA GLU A 33 -3.44 -8.83 23.75
C GLU A 33 -2.84 -8.32 22.44
N SER A 34 -2.98 -7.01 22.19
CA SER A 34 -2.24 -6.37 21.11
C SER A 34 -0.77 -6.35 21.48
N GLY A 35 0.11 -6.65 20.52
CA GLY A 35 1.54 -6.47 20.71
C GLY A 35 1.92 -5.00 20.92
N GLN A 36 3.22 -4.74 21.03
CA GLN A 36 3.71 -3.38 21.19
C GLN A 36 3.52 -2.59 19.89
N ALA A 37 2.68 -1.55 19.94
CA ALA A 37 2.50 -0.65 18.82
C ALA A 37 3.77 0.19 18.61
N GLU A 38 4.19 0.32 17.36
CA GLU A 38 5.19 1.28 16.96
C GLU A 38 4.72 2.72 17.23
N PRO A 39 5.64 3.66 17.52
CA PRO A 39 5.27 5.06 17.56
C PRO A 39 4.76 5.53 16.19
N PHE A 40 3.81 6.46 16.18
CA PHE A 40 3.30 7.02 14.92
C PHE A 40 4.44 7.64 14.10
N CYS A 41 5.32 8.41 14.74
CA CYS A 41 6.56 8.90 14.13
C CYS A 41 7.75 8.08 14.58
N ASN A 42 8.50 7.53 13.62
CA ASN A 42 9.61 6.62 13.89
C ASN A 42 10.85 6.84 13.01
N SER A 43 10.89 7.88 12.18
CA SER A 43 12.05 8.12 11.31
C SER A 43 13.34 8.42 12.07
N GLY A 44 13.25 8.94 13.31
CA GLY A 44 14.40 9.50 14.02
C GLY A 44 14.88 10.84 13.44
N ALA A 45 14.16 11.39 12.46
CA ALA A 45 14.47 12.67 11.86
C ALA A 45 14.26 13.81 12.86
N PRO A 46 15.14 14.83 12.88
CA PRO A 46 14.96 16.00 13.72
C PRO A 46 13.63 16.72 13.45
N PRO A 47 12.80 16.99 14.47
CA PRO A 47 11.49 17.62 14.28
C PRO A 47 11.55 18.98 13.58
N GLU A 48 12.66 19.70 13.70
CA GLU A 48 12.91 20.99 13.04
C GLU A 48 12.98 20.89 11.51
N TRP A 49 13.26 19.71 10.95
CA TRP A 49 13.28 19.50 9.49
C TRP A 49 11.91 19.77 8.84
N ARG A 50 10.83 19.67 9.63
CA ARG A 50 9.46 19.99 9.19
C ARG A 50 9.20 21.49 8.99
N GLN A 51 10.00 22.35 9.62
CA GLN A 51 9.79 23.79 9.52
C GLN A 51 10.17 24.31 8.13
N ALA A 52 9.55 25.42 7.73
CA ALA A 52 10.02 26.19 6.59
C ALA A 52 11.40 26.76 6.92
N GLN A 53 12.33 26.66 5.97
CA GLN A 53 13.72 27.06 6.19
C GLN A 53 14.41 27.44 4.88
N VAL A 54 15.58 28.03 5.00
CA VAL A 54 16.44 28.37 3.86
C VAL A 54 17.80 27.72 4.09
N VAL A 55 18.24 26.90 3.13
CA VAL A 55 19.55 26.22 3.16
C VAL A 55 20.24 26.53 1.84
N GLU A 56 21.46 27.06 1.88
CA GLU A 56 22.22 27.44 0.67
C GLU A 56 21.44 28.37 -0.30
N GLY A 57 20.56 29.23 0.25
CA GLY A 57 19.69 30.12 -0.51
C GLY A 57 18.44 29.45 -1.11
N VAL A 58 18.28 28.13 -0.95
CA VAL A 58 17.09 27.38 -1.37
C VAL A 58 15.99 27.55 -0.33
N THR A 59 14.84 28.06 -0.76
CA THR A 59 13.66 28.19 0.12
C THR A 59 12.89 26.87 0.16
N ILE A 60 12.80 26.28 1.34
CA ILE A 60 12.16 24.98 1.56
C ILE A 60 10.85 25.21 2.34
N GLN A 61 9.73 24.76 1.77
CA GLN A 61 8.41 24.86 2.38
C GLN A 61 8.31 24.00 3.66
N GLU A 62 7.44 24.38 4.59
CA GLU A 62 7.11 23.52 5.73
C GLU A 62 6.49 22.20 5.26
N SER A 63 6.72 21.12 6.01
CA SER A 63 6.01 19.87 5.84
C SER A 63 5.36 19.46 7.16
N ARG A 64 4.09 19.06 7.12
CA ARG A 64 3.37 18.52 8.28
C ARG A 64 3.39 17.00 8.32
N ALA A 65 4.03 16.35 7.35
CA ALA A 65 4.33 14.93 7.42
C ALA A 65 5.19 14.65 8.64
N CYS A 66 4.95 13.50 9.24
CA CYS A 66 5.58 13.08 10.48
C CYS A 66 7.04 12.63 10.27
N ASN A 67 7.34 12.05 9.11
CA ASN A 67 8.69 11.74 8.65
C ASN A 67 9.14 12.76 7.58
N PRO A 68 9.81 13.86 7.96
CA PRO A 68 10.26 14.89 7.01
C PRO A 68 11.48 14.47 6.20
N ASP A 69 11.61 15.03 5.01
CA ASP A 69 12.84 14.99 4.23
C ASP A 69 13.96 15.82 4.88
N ASN A 70 15.20 15.40 4.64
CA ASN A 70 16.39 16.15 5.04
C ASN A 70 16.50 17.46 4.23
N PRO A 71 16.52 18.64 4.87
CA PRO A 71 16.65 19.92 4.18
C PRO A 71 17.94 20.06 3.38
N ASN A 72 19.03 19.40 3.82
CA ASN A 72 20.31 19.42 3.10
C ASN A 72 20.23 18.60 1.81
N ASP A 73 19.46 17.51 1.79
CA ASP A 73 19.20 16.74 0.56
C ASP A 73 18.44 17.59 -0.44
N ILE A 74 17.39 18.30 0.01
CA ILE A 74 16.61 19.19 -0.85
C ILE A 74 17.51 20.29 -1.43
N ALA A 75 18.35 20.92 -0.61
CA ALA A 75 19.29 21.94 -1.09
C ALA A 75 20.27 21.37 -2.13
N ALA A 76 20.82 20.18 -1.89
CA ALA A 76 21.70 19.48 -2.83
C ALA A 76 20.96 19.12 -4.15
N PHE A 77 19.71 18.71 -4.07
CA PHE A 77 18.89 18.34 -5.23
C PHE A 77 18.33 19.53 -6.00
N VAL A 78 18.28 20.72 -5.41
CA VAL A 78 17.92 21.96 -6.11
C VAL A 78 19.16 22.61 -6.74
N LYS A 79 20.26 22.75 -6.00
CA LYS A 79 21.46 23.47 -6.48
C LYS A 79 22.45 22.59 -7.26
N GLY A 80 22.35 21.27 -7.12
CA GLY A 80 23.39 20.34 -7.50
C GLY A 80 24.44 20.19 -6.41
N THR A 81 25.00 18.98 -6.29
CA THR A 81 26.03 18.64 -5.30
C THR A 81 27.33 19.42 -5.52
N ASN A 82 27.52 19.99 -6.70
CA ASN A 82 28.65 20.84 -7.07
C ASN A 82 28.49 22.33 -6.73
N ASN A 83 27.30 22.79 -6.33
CA ASN A 83 27.02 24.20 -6.04
C ASN A 83 26.56 24.46 -4.58
N ILE A 84 26.83 23.52 -3.68
CA ILE A 84 26.59 23.64 -2.23
C ILE A 84 27.92 23.59 -1.46
N SER A 85 27.92 24.04 -0.21
CA SER A 85 29.10 23.88 0.64
C SER A 85 29.39 22.41 0.95
N MET A 86 30.65 22.12 1.25
CA MET A 86 31.05 20.79 1.73
C MET A 86 30.35 20.43 3.05
N GLU A 87 30.06 21.41 3.91
CA GLU A 87 29.31 21.20 5.16
C GLU A 87 27.90 20.67 4.86
N THR A 88 27.15 21.36 4.00
CA THR A 88 25.81 20.91 3.56
C THR A 88 25.88 19.54 2.90
N LEU A 89 26.87 19.26 2.04
CA LEU A 89 27.03 17.96 1.40
C LEU A 89 27.29 16.83 2.42
N MET A 90 28.07 17.09 3.47
CA MET A 90 28.34 16.12 4.53
C MET A 90 27.12 15.84 5.41
N ASP A 91 26.21 16.80 5.55
CA ASP A 91 24.96 16.69 6.32
C ASP A 91 23.76 16.15 5.51
N THR A 92 23.98 15.79 4.23
CA THR A 92 23.01 15.02 3.44
C THR A 92 22.83 13.59 3.96
N SER A 93 21.76 12.92 3.56
CA SER A 93 21.48 11.51 3.85
C SER A 93 22.29 10.55 2.96
N ASN A 94 23.61 10.74 2.95
CA ASN A 94 24.59 9.98 2.16
C ASN A 94 24.51 10.24 0.65
N VAL A 95 24.21 11.46 0.21
CA VAL A 95 24.31 11.84 -1.20
C VAL A 95 25.79 11.87 -1.61
N ALA A 96 26.14 11.24 -2.74
CA ALA A 96 27.51 11.29 -3.26
C ALA A 96 27.83 12.66 -3.88
N ALA A 97 29.12 13.03 -3.88
CA ALA A 97 29.55 14.33 -4.40
C ALA A 97 29.28 14.51 -5.91
N ASP A 98 29.16 13.41 -6.66
CA ASP A 98 28.90 13.38 -8.10
C ASP A 98 27.47 12.96 -8.46
N THR A 99 26.54 12.91 -7.49
CA THR A 99 25.14 12.48 -7.72
C THR A 99 24.40 13.41 -8.69
N LEU A 100 24.59 14.73 -8.54
CA LEU A 100 23.90 15.73 -9.35
C LEU A 100 24.82 16.90 -9.64
N THR A 101 25.29 17.02 -10.89
CA THR A 101 26.04 18.20 -11.32
C THR A 101 25.15 19.10 -12.16
N LEU A 102 25.01 20.36 -11.75
CA LEU A 102 24.29 21.39 -12.50
C LEU A 102 25.27 22.45 -12.99
N SER A 103 25.18 22.80 -14.28
CA SER A 103 26.12 23.71 -14.93
C SER A 103 25.48 24.43 -16.11
N ASN A 104 26.14 25.50 -16.56
CA ASN A 104 25.85 26.24 -17.80
C ASN A 104 24.43 26.80 -17.89
N ASP A 105 24.31 28.11 -17.76
CA ASP A 105 23.11 28.86 -18.15
C ASP A 105 23.23 29.21 -19.66
N ILE A 106 22.65 28.37 -20.52
CA ILE A 106 22.75 28.44 -21.98
C ILE A 106 21.78 29.47 -22.54
N ASP A 107 20.56 29.54 -22.01
CA ASP A 107 19.51 30.44 -22.48
C ASP A 107 19.44 31.81 -21.74
N LYS A 108 20.21 31.96 -20.65
CA LYS A 108 20.43 33.18 -19.86
C LYS A 108 19.25 33.61 -19.01
N ASP A 109 18.50 32.67 -18.47
CA ASP A 109 17.30 32.94 -17.68
C ASP A 109 17.54 32.87 -16.15
N GLY A 110 18.71 32.37 -15.73
CA GLY A 110 19.19 32.39 -14.35
C GLY A 110 19.27 31.02 -13.67
N ASP A 111 19.02 29.94 -14.41
CA ASP A 111 19.18 28.56 -13.98
C ASP A 111 20.21 27.80 -14.83
N PRO A 112 20.65 26.60 -14.38
CA PRO A 112 21.53 25.75 -15.16
C PRO A 112 20.72 24.87 -16.14
N ASP A 113 21.16 24.82 -17.39
CA ASP A 113 20.50 24.07 -18.47
C ASP A 113 21.20 22.74 -18.78
N HIS A 114 22.25 22.42 -18.03
CA HIS A 114 23.02 21.18 -18.21
C HIS A 114 23.11 20.38 -16.91
N TYR A 115 22.42 19.24 -16.91
CA TYR A 115 22.26 18.33 -15.79
C TYR A 115 23.08 17.07 -16.04
N VAL A 116 23.87 16.65 -15.06
CA VAL A 116 24.39 15.29 -14.99
C VAL A 116 23.78 14.64 -13.76
N ILE A 117 22.85 13.72 -13.98
CA ILE A 117 22.08 13.03 -12.96
C ILE A 117 22.60 11.59 -12.87
N LYS A 118 23.00 11.14 -11.69
CA LYS A 118 23.47 9.77 -11.49
C LYS A 118 22.52 8.96 -10.62
N LEU A 119 22.11 7.81 -11.17
CA LEU A 119 21.31 6.80 -10.49
C LEU A 119 22.12 5.53 -10.31
N GLU A 120 21.87 4.84 -9.21
CA GLU A 120 22.32 3.48 -8.96
C GLU A 120 21.12 2.53 -8.94
N ILE A 121 21.29 1.31 -9.46
CA ILE A 121 20.29 0.25 -9.35
C ILE A 121 20.65 -0.64 -8.15
N MET A 122 19.73 -0.75 -7.20
CA MET A 122 19.97 -1.45 -5.93
C MET A 122 18.79 -2.32 -5.51
N GLU A 123 19.07 -3.32 -4.67
CA GLU A 123 18.06 -4.18 -4.03
C GLU A 123 17.81 -3.73 -2.59
N ILE A 124 16.53 -3.77 -2.17
CA ILE A 124 16.09 -3.61 -0.79
C ILE A 124 15.31 -4.85 -0.33
N ASN A 125 15.38 -5.13 0.97
CA ASN A 125 14.90 -6.36 1.59
C ASN A 125 15.44 -7.63 0.90
N GLY A 126 16.72 -7.62 0.53
CA GLY A 126 17.41 -8.78 -0.05
C GLY A 126 17.77 -9.84 0.99
N HIS A 127 18.12 -11.05 0.55
CA HIS A 127 18.58 -12.10 1.46
C HIS A 127 19.95 -11.74 2.10
N SER A 128 20.10 -11.98 3.41
CA SER A 128 21.40 -11.84 4.09
C SER A 128 22.11 -13.20 4.20
N PRO A 129 23.37 -13.36 3.73
CA PRO A 129 24.16 -14.55 4.02
C PRO A 129 24.64 -14.62 5.47
N ASP A 130 24.68 -13.48 6.17
CA ASP A 130 25.37 -13.34 7.45
C ASP A 130 24.45 -13.56 8.66
N PHE A 131 23.13 -13.39 8.47
CA PHE A 131 22.14 -13.59 9.53
C PHE A 131 20.77 -13.94 8.94
N ALA A 132 19.89 -14.50 9.78
CA ALA A 132 18.51 -14.76 9.39
C ALA A 132 17.73 -13.44 9.27
N GLY A 133 17.26 -13.12 8.08
CA GLY A 133 16.47 -11.92 7.80
C GLY A 133 16.77 -11.33 6.43
N VAL A 134 16.33 -10.09 6.24
CA VAL A 134 16.57 -9.32 5.02
C VAL A 134 17.43 -8.09 5.30
N VAL A 135 18.14 -7.62 4.28
CA VAL A 135 19.01 -6.44 4.38
C VAL A 135 19.23 -5.80 2.99
N PRO A 136 19.31 -4.46 2.89
CA PRO A 136 18.87 -3.49 3.89
C PRO A 136 17.34 -3.53 4.06
N THR A 137 16.82 -3.24 5.27
CA THR A 137 15.39 -3.37 5.58
C THR A 137 14.60 -2.11 5.20
N PHE A 138 13.43 -2.32 4.58
CA PHE A 138 12.45 -1.30 4.21
C PHE A 138 11.02 -1.86 4.41
N ASP A 139 10.35 -1.42 5.47
CA ASP A 139 9.04 -1.95 5.83
C ASP A 139 7.92 -1.20 5.10
N ILE A 140 7.02 -1.88 4.41
CA ILE A 140 5.86 -1.22 3.78
C ILE A 140 4.72 -0.96 4.78
N ALA A 141 4.67 -1.78 5.84
CA ALA A 141 3.78 -1.72 7.00
C ALA A 141 4.46 -2.54 8.12
N PRO A 142 4.01 -2.47 9.40
CA PRO A 142 4.69 -3.12 10.53
C PRO A 142 5.03 -4.59 10.29
N GLY A 143 6.32 -4.88 10.14
CA GLY A 143 6.86 -6.23 9.93
C GLY A 143 6.60 -6.84 8.56
N ILE A 144 6.20 -6.05 7.55
CA ILE A 144 5.99 -6.50 6.17
C ILE A 144 7.11 -5.95 5.29
N GLN A 145 7.97 -6.84 4.78
CA GLN A 145 9.23 -6.50 4.10
C GLN A 145 9.38 -7.26 2.76
N PRO A 146 8.59 -6.96 1.73
CA PRO A 146 8.79 -7.53 0.39
C PRO A 146 10.07 -6.99 -0.25
N SER A 147 10.77 -7.80 -1.05
CA SER A 147 11.96 -7.34 -1.79
C SER A 147 11.59 -6.38 -2.90
N PHE A 148 12.41 -5.36 -3.12
CA PHE A 148 12.26 -4.47 -4.28
C PHE A 148 13.61 -4.20 -4.93
N TRP A 149 13.56 -3.85 -6.21
CA TRP A 149 14.67 -3.28 -6.95
C TRP A 149 14.32 -1.85 -7.32
N VAL A 150 15.22 -0.92 -7.06
CA VAL A 150 14.94 0.51 -7.19
C VAL A 150 16.09 1.22 -7.89
N TYR A 151 15.75 2.26 -8.64
CA TYR A 151 16.72 3.31 -8.95
C TYR A 151 16.79 4.25 -7.76
N THR A 152 17.99 4.56 -7.31
CA THR A 152 18.23 5.50 -6.21
C THR A 152 19.23 6.55 -6.67
N PRO A 153 19.18 7.81 -6.17
CA PRO A 153 20.25 8.76 -6.41
C PRO A 153 21.57 8.14 -5.93
N LYS A 154 22.63 8.29 -6.71
CA LYS A 154 23.94 7.75 -6.36
C LYS A 154 24.29 8.11 -4.92
N SER A 155 24.59 7.09 -4.12
CA SER A 155 24.84 7.27 -2.69
C SER A 155 26.33 7.13 -2.38
N ARG A 156 26.76 7.65 -1.23
CA ARG A 156 28.06 7.33 -0.63
C ARG A 156 27.85 6.42 0.57
N ASP A 157 28.95 5.82 1.05
CA ASP A 157 28.97 5.00 2.26
C ASP A 157 28.11 3.73 2.17
N MET A 158 27.25 3.48 3.15
CA MET A 158 26.56 2.21 3.35
C MET A 158 25.16 2.22 2.73
N SER A 159 24.70 1.07 2.23
CA SER A 159 23.29 0.85 1.84
C SER A 159 22.33 0.90 3.03
N THR A 160 22.85 0.80 4.26
CA THR A 160 22.11 0.97 5.50
C THR A 160 22.33 2.35 6.13
N ARG A 161 21.44 2.77 7.03
CA ARG A 161 21.56 4.05 7.77
C ARG A 161 22.89 4.21 8.50
N SER A 162 23.43 3.11 9.03
CA SER A 162 24.74 3.07 9.68
C SER A 162 25.25 1.63 9.78
N PHE A 163 26.50 1.45 10.20
CA PHE A 163 27.07 0.13 10.48
C PHE A 163 26.32 -0.67 11.56
N ALA A 164 25.54 0.02 12.41
CA ALA A 164 24.82 -0.57 13.54
C ALA A 164 23.32 -0.80 13.25
N SER A 165 22.82 -0.37 12.09
CA SER A 165 21.42 -0.53 11.68
C SER A 165 21.32 -1.36 10.41
N GLY A 166 20.35 -2.29 10.37
CA GLY A 166 19.97 -2.99 9.14
C GLY A 166 19.03 -2.19 8.25
N GLU A 167 18.48 -1.06 8.74
CA GLU A 167 17.55 -0.19 8.01
C GLU A 167 18.22 0.43 6.79
N ALA A 168 17.53 0.43 5.64
CA ALA A 168 18.00 1.09 4.43
C ALA A 168 18.32 2.57 4.70
N ASN A 169 19.37 3.07 4.05
CA ASN A 169 19.63 4.50 4.08
C ASN A 169 18.43 5.27 3.47
N PRO A 170 18.22 6.55 3.83
CA PRO A 170 17.00 7.27 3.42
C PRO A 170 16.78 7.42 1.90
N LEU A 171 17.86 7.38 1.10
CA LEU A 171 17.80 7.45 -0.37
C LEU A 171 17.35 6.13 -0.99
N LEU A 172 17.61 5.02 -0.32
CA LEU A 172 17.37 3.67 -0.79
C LEU A 172 15.97 3.19 -0.37
N ARG A 173 14.96 3.55 -1.16
CA ARG A 173 13.55 3.23 -0.90
C ARG A 173 12.75 3.07 -2.19
N MET A 174 11.56 2.49 -2.04
CA MET A 174 10.53 2.39 -3.07
C MET A 174 9.49 3.52 -2.86
N PRO A 175 8.87 4.07 -3.93
CA PRO A 175 9.26 3.95 -5.33
C PRO A 175 10.64 4.56 -5.59
N SER A 176 11.18 4.31 -6.78
CA SER A 176 12.31 5.09 -7.28
C SER A 176 11.89 6.58 -7.32
N PRO A 177 12.79 7.53 -7.02
CA PRO A 177 12.41 8.91 -6.81
C PRO A 177 11.87 9.55 -8.10
N PRO A 178 10.83 10.39 -8.03
CA PRO A 178 10.55 11.37 -9.06
C PRO A 178 11.81 12.17 -9.42
N ILE A 179 12.09 12.26 -10.72
CA ILE A 179 13.17 13.07 -11.30
C ILE A 179 12.54 14.30 -11.93
N ARG A 180 13.06 15.50 -11.64
CA ARG A 180 12.58 16.77 -12.20
C ARG A 180 13.69 17.46 -12.98
N VAL A 181 13.36 17.91 -14.18
CA VAL A 181 14.24 18.71 -15.05
C VAL A 181 13.40 19.79 -15.72
N GLU A 182 14.04 20.79 -16.32
CA GLU A 182 13.32 21.81 -17.05
C GLU A 182 13.18 21.48 -18.54
N GLN A 183 12.09 21.99 -19.14
CA GLN A 183 11.86 21.92 -20.58
C GLN A 183 12.96 22.67 -21.34
N GLY A 184 13.65 21.96 -22.22
CA GLY A 184 14.68 22.54 -23.09
C GLY A 184 16.11 22.27 -22.61
N ASP A 185 16.29 21.72 -21.42
CA ASP A 185 17.59 21.43 -20.81
C ASP A 185 18.24 20.17 -21.37
N VAL A 186 19.56 20.14 -21.35
CA VAL A 186 20.35 18.96 -21.70
C VAL A 186 20.58 18.15 -20.44
N VAL A 187 20.07 16.92 -20.43
CA VAL A 187 20.15 16.01 -19.28
C VAL A 187 20.95 14.79 -19.65
N TRP A 188 22.03 14.54 -18.91
CA TRP A 188 22.83 13.34 -18.96
C TRP A 188 22.45 12.46 -17.77
N LEU A 189 21.60 11.48 -18.03
CA LEU A 189 21.16 10.51 -17.03
C LEU A 189 22.10 9.31 -17.06
N VAL A 190 23.01 9.24 -16.08
CA VAL A 190 23.96 8.14 -15.92
C VAL A 190 23.34 7.11 -14.98
N VAL A 191 23.20 5.88 -15.46
CA VAL A 191 22.71 4.75 -14.66
C VAL A 191 23.83 3.77 -14.44
N GLU A 192 24.19 3.57 -13.16
CA GLU A 192 25.20 2.63 -12.70
C GLU A 192 24.50 1.37 -12.16
N ASN A 193 24.80 0.20 -12.75
CA ASN A 193 24.16 -1.05 -12.35
C ASN A 193 24.97 -1.76 -11.26
N SER A 194 24.64 -1.46 -10.00
CA SER A 194 25.16 -2.15 -8.82
C SER A 194 24.38 -3.44 -8.48
N HIS A 195 23.31 -3.72 -9.21
CA HIS A 195 22.52 -4.95 -9.10
C HIS A 195 23.17 -6.10 -9.88
N TYR A 196 22.74 -7.31 -9.57
CA TYR A 196 23.31 -8.55 -10.10
C TYR A 196 22.62 -9.06 -11.38
N PHE A 197 21.56 -8.41 -11.85
CA PHE A 197 20.90 -8.67 -13.14
C PHE A 197 21.11 -7.53 -14.14
N PRO A 198 20.95 -7.80 -15.46
CA PRO A 198 20.95 -6.74 -16.46
C PRO A 198 19.69 -5.86 -16.32
N HIS A 199 19.86 -4.56 -16.55
CA HIS A 199 18.79 -3.58 -16.48
C HIS A 199 18.92 -2.52 -17.58
N SER A 200 17.89 -1.70 -17.75
CA SER A 200 17.90 -0.51 -18.61
C SER A 200 17.09 0.58 -17.94
N ILE A 201 16.99 1.77 -18.53
CA ILE A 201 15.99 2.78 -18.12
C ILE A 201 15.29 3.33 -19.37
N HIS A 202 14.02 2.98 -19.53
CA HIS A 202 13.15 3.57 -20.55
C HIS A 202 12.47 4.82 -19.98
N LEU A 203 12.47 5.90 -20.76
CA LEU A 203 11.92 7.19 -20.37
C LEU A 203 10.52 7.38 -20.96
N HIS A 204 9.54 6.70 -20.34
CA HIS A 204 8.17 6.64 -20.83
C HIS A 204 7.51 8.01 -20.98
N GLY A 205 7.29 8.41 -22.23
CA GLY A 205 6.63 9.66 -22.60
C GLY A 205 7.53 10.90 -22.55
N VAL A 206 8.78 10.75 -22.10
CA VAL A 206 9.79 11.80 -22.20
C VAL A 206 10.30 11.82 -23.63
N ASP A 207 10.32 12.98 -24.26
CA ASP A 207 10.78 13.05 -25.63
C ASP A 207 12.32 13.12 -25.70
N HIS A 208 12.91 12.21 -26.47
CA HIS A 208 14.34 12.11 -26.69
C HIS A 208 14.63 11.61 -28.11
N PRO A 209 15.84 11.82 -28.65
CA PRO A 209 16.23 11.19 -29.90
C PRO A 209 16.37 9.68 -29.71
N PHE A 210 16.15 8.91 -30.78
CA PHE A 210 16.30 7.45 -30.75
C PHE A 210 17.75 7.01 -30.53
N MET A 211 18.70 7.76 -31.11
CA MET A 211 20.14 7.58 -30.88
C MET A 211 20.71 8.78 -30.15
N ASP A 212 21.71 8.56 -29.31
CA ASP A 212 22.53 9.60 -28.72
C ASP A 212 23.55 10.16 -29.74
N HIS A 213 24.37 11.11 -29.28
CA HIS A 213 25.39 11.76 -30.11
C HIS A 213 26.55 10.84 -30.49
N ALA A 214 26.74 9.71 -29.81
CA ALA A 214 27.71 8.67 -30.14
C ALA A 214 27.14 7.63 -31.12
N GLY A 215 25.85 7.71 -31.44
CA GLY A 215 25.15 6.76 -32.31
C GLY A 215 24.70 5.49 -31.60
N GLU A 216 24.67 5.49 -30.27
CA GLU A 216 24.11 4.40 -29.47
C GLU A 216 22.62 4.67 -29.16
N GLY A 217 21.84 3.63 -28.92
CA GLY A 217 20.44 3.80 -28.51
C GLY A 217 20.30 4.61 -27.23
N ASN A 218 19.15 5.28 -27.12
CA ASN A 218 18.84 6.20 -26.04
C ASN A 218 17.41 6.05 -25.49
N ASP A 219 16.71 4.97 -25.86
CA ASP A 219 15.31 4.70 -25.47
C ASP A 219 15.20 3.71 -24.30
N GLY A 220 16.29 3.03 -23.93
CA GLY A 220 16.33 2.07 -22.83
C GLY A 220 15.64 0.73 -23.10
N VAL A 221 15.41 0.37 -24.36
CA VAL A 221 14.78 -0.85 -24.84
C VAL A 221 15.78 -1.77 -25.53
N GLY A 222 16.19 -2.81 -24.80
CA GLY A 222 17.13 -3.88 -25.22
C GLY A 222 16.87 -4.47 -26.62
N GLN A 223 15.61 -4.53 -27.01
CA GLN A 223 15.15 -5.20 -28.23
C GLN A 223 15.20 -4.32 -29.48
N THR A 224 15.29 -2.99 -29.31
CA THR A 224 15.14 -2.04 -30.42
C THR A 224 16.23 -0.99 -30.49
N SER A 225 16.68 -0.46 -29.37
CA SER A 225 17.52 0.76 -29.32
C SER A 225 18.93 0.49 -28.83
N GLU A 226 19.12 -0.16 -27.68
CA GLU A 226 20.45 -0.39 -27.09
C GLU A 226 20.59 -1.76 -26.43
N MET A 227 21.80 -2.09 -25.98
CA MET A 227 22.05 -3.26 -25.15
C MET A 227 21.77 -2.96 -23.69
N ASP A 228 21.38 -3.99 -22.94
CA ASP A 228 21.16 -3.90 -21.50
C ASP A 228 22.43 -3.46 -20.74
N ILE A 229 22.24 -2.69 -19.66
CA ILE A 229 23.28 -2.31 -18.70
C ILE A 229 23.60 -3.54 -17.86
N MET A 230 24.75 -4.14 -18.13
CA MET A 230 25.22 -5.35 -17.43
C MET A 230 25.63 -5.03 -15.98
N PRO A 231 25.61 -6.02 -15.07
CA PRO A 231 26.11 -5.86 -13.70
C PRO A 231 27.52 -5.27 -13.67
N GLY A 232 27.72 -4.24 -12.84
CA GLY A 232 28.99 -3.52 -12.68
C GLY A 232 29.35 -2.57 -13.81
N THR A 233 28.44 -2.34 -14.77
CA THR A 233 28.63 -1.38 -15.86
C THR A 233 27.71 -0.17 -15.70
N SER A 234 27.92 0.85 -16.53
CA SER A 234 27.08 2.04 -16.56
C SER A 234 26.73 2.46 -17.98
N LYS A 235 25.62 3.18 -18.13
CA LYS A 235 25.18 3.78 -19.40
C LYS A 235 24.69 5.19 -19.13
N THR A 236 24.97 6.09 -20.08
CA THR A 236 24.45 7.45 -20.09
C THR A 236 23.37 7.58 -21.15
N TYR A 237 22.22 8.12 -20.75
CA TYR A 237 21.13 8.53 -21.62
C TYR A 237 21.17 10.05 -21.73
N VAL A 238 21.17 10.59 -22.96
CA VAL A 238 21.28 12.02 -23.20
C VAL A 238 19.98 12.53 -23.81
N ILE A 239 19.25 13.34 -23.06
CA ILE A 239 17.93 13.83 -23.47
C ILE A 239 17.89 15.35 -23.45
N ARG A 240 16.95 15.89 -24.23
CA ARG A 240 16.60 17.31 -24.24
C ARG A 240 15.08 17.45 -24.37
N PRO A 241 14.33 17.30 -23.27
CA PRO A 241 12.88 17.26 -23.32
C PRO A 241 12.33 18.57 -23.87
N ARG A 242 11.47 18.48 -24.90
CA ARG A 242 10.87 19.66 -25.55
C ARG A 242 9.47 19.94 -25.05
N GLN A 243 8.83 19.01 -24.34
CA GLN A 243 7.47 19.18 -23.83
C GLN A 243 7.45 19.04 -22.31
N PRO A 244 6.80 19.96 -21.58
CA PRO A 244 6.60 19.85 -20.16
C PRO A 244 5.50 18.83 -19.85
N GLY A 245 5.50 18.28 -18.65
CA GLY A 245 4.47 17.35 -18.21
C GLY A 245 4.91 16.37 -17.13
N THR A 246 3.99 15.47 -16.78
CA THR A 246 4.20 14.34 -15.87
C THR A 246 4.34 13.05 -16.69
N MET A 247 5.57 12.59 -16.82
CA MET A 247 5.99 11.34 -17.46
C MET A 247 6.45 10.35 -16.38
N TYR A 248 7.00 9.21 -16.77
CA TYR A 248 7.67 8.32 -15.83
C TYR A 248 8.82 7.58 -16.51
N TYR A 249 9.63 6.87 -15.73
CA TYR A 249 10.71 6.04 -16.21
C TYR A 249 10.63 4.66 -15.58
N HIS A 250 11.11 3.63 -16.27
CA HIS A 250 11.12 2.27 -15.76
C HIS A 250 12.10 1.35 -16.48
N CYS A 251 12.36 0.16 -15.91
CA CYS A 251 13.20 -0.84 -16.57
C CYS A 251 12.48 -1.43 -17.80
N HIS A 252 13.25 -1.75 -18.85
CA HIS A 252 12.74 -2.46 -20.04
C HIS A 252 13.46 -3.78 -20.32
N VAL A 253 14.34 -4.21 -19.42
CA VAL A 253 14.77 -5.60 -19.32
C VAL A 253 13.68 -6.38 -18.59
N GLN A 254 13.18 -7.46 -19.18
CA GLN A 254 12.08 -8.28 -18.62
C GLN A 254 10.96 -7.42 -17.97
N PRO A 255 10.33 -6.49 -18.72
CA PRO A 255 9.49 -5.44 -18.12
C PRO A 255 8.32 -5.99 -17.31
N HIS A 256 7.78 -7.16 -17.69
CA HIS A 256 6.76 -7.86 -16.92
C HIS A 256 7.19 -8.07 -15.45
N THR A 257 8.46 -8.39 -15.20
CA THR A 257 8.98 -8.67 -13.86
C THR A 257 9.68 -7.48 -13.23
N HIS A 258 10.56 -6.79 -13.97
CA HIS A 258 11.41 -5.76 -13.37
C HIS A 258 10.62 -4.50 -12.96
N ILE A 259 9.57 -4.16 -13.70
CA ILE A 259 8.66 -3.07 -13.32
C ILE A 259 7.90 -3.47 -12.04
N ALA A 260 7.36 -4.70 -11.99
CA ALA A 260 6.69 -5.23 -10.81
C ALA A 260 7.60 -5.27 -9.57
N MET A 261 8.87 -5.63 -9.74
CA MET A 261 9.90 -5.58 -8.68
C MET A 261 10.22 -4.16 -8.18
N GLY A 262 9.75 -3.11 -8.87
CA GLY A 262 9.79 -1.73 -8.39
C GLY A 262 10.71 -0.78 -9.14
N LEU A 263 11.32 -1.21 -10.26
CA LEU A 263 12.17 -0.37 -11.10
C LEU A 263 11.33 0.58 -11.95
N ALA A 264 10.69 1.54 -11.27
CA ALA A 264 9.91 2.61 -11.85
C ALA A 264 9.87 3.84 -10.93
N GLY A 265 9.85 5.03 -11.54
CA GLY A 265 9.71 6.31 -10.85
C GLY A 265 9.14 7.38 -11.79
N MET A 266 8.66 8.50 -11.25
CA MET A 266 8.09 9.58 -12.07
C MET A 266 9.19 10.41 -12.74
N PHE A 267 8.91 10.96 -13.91
CA PHE A 267 9.81 11.89 -14.59
C PHE A 267 9.01 13.15 -14.91
N ILE A 268 9.37 14.28 -14.33
CA ILE A 268 8.66 15.53 -14.49
C ILE A 268 9.52 16.48 -15.30
N VAL A 269 8.95 17.01 -16.37
CA VAL A 269 9.52 18.11 -17.13
C VAL A 269 8.74 19.36 -16.72
N GLU A 270 9.39 20.25 -15.97
CA GLU A 270 8.82 21.55 -15.58
C GLU A 270 8.78 22.50 -16.78
N GLU A 271 7.78 23.38 -16.82
CA GLU A 271 7.72 24.42 -17.87
C GLU A 271 8.87 25.40 -17.66
N ASN A 272 9.55 25.80 -18.75
CA ASN A 272 10.66 26.74 -18.64
C ASN A 272 10.20 28.11 -18.13
N ARG A 273 10.91 28.64 -17.13
CA ARG A 273 10.69 29.96 -16.53
C ARG A 273 12.01 30.54 -16.03
N PRO A 274 12.18 31.88 -16.02
CA PRO A 274 13.40 32.47 -15.46
C PRO A 274 13.64 32.12 -13.99
N ASN A 275 14.85 31.70 -13.66
CA ASN A 275 15.32 31.33 -12.32
C ASN A 275 14.54 30.17 -11.72
N ASN A 276 14.22 29.15 -12.51
CA ASN A 276 13.37 28.05 -12.13
C ASN A 276 14.16 26.79 -11.77
N TRP A 277 14.81 26.83 -10.61
CA TRP A 277 15.61 25.71 -10.11
C TRP A 277 14.71 24.55 -9.60
N PRO A 278 14.51 23.44 -10.33
CA PRO A 278 13.63 22.38 -9.87
C PRO A 278 14.30 21.56 -8.77
N GLN A 279 13.51 21.01 -7.84
CA GLN A 279 13.99 19.96 -6.94
C GLN A 279 14.17 18.66 -7.72
N VAL A 280 15.40 18.39 -8.22
CA VAL A 280 15.66 17.31 -9.18
C VAL A 280 15.26 15.94 -8.64
N PHE A 281 15.44 15.65 -7.36
CA PHE A 281 14.97 14.41 -6.74
C PHE A 281 13.95 14.70 -5.63
N ASN A 282 12.81 14.02 -5.67
CA ASN A 282 11.82 14.00 -4.60
C ASN A 282 11.76 12.63 -3.92
N VAL A 283 12.78 12.29 -3.12
CA VAL A 283 12.98 10.94 -2.58
C VAL A 283 11.75 10.43 -1.81
N GLY A 284 11.25 9.24 -2.21
CA GLY A 284 10.05 8.64 -1.62
C GLY A 284 8.72 9.16 -2.18
N ALA A 285 8.74 10.18 -3.04
CA ALA A 285 7.56 10.93 -3.48
C ALA A 285 6.81 11.61 -2.31
N GLY A 286 5.71 12.32 -2.59
CA GLY A 286 4.98 13.11 -1.59
C GLY A 286 5.10 14.60 -1.86
N GLN A 287 5.13 15.42 -0.80
CA GLN A 287 5.18 16.87 -0.94
C GLN A 287 6.49 17.31 -1.60
N VAL A 288 6.44 18.04 -2.71
CA VAL A 288 7.62 18.73 -3.23
C VAL A 288 7.82 19.99 -2.41
N ARG A 289 8.89 20.03 -1.61
CA ARG A 289 9.13 21.12 -0.65
C ARG A 289 9.83 22.32 -1.27
N HIS A 290 10.36 22.19 -2.48
CA HIS A 290 10.76 23.31 -3.33
C HIS A 290 10.07 23.20 -4.70
N PRO A 291 8.77 23.56 -4.81
CA PRO A 291 8.07 23.55 -6.09
C PRO A 291 8.71 24.53 -7.08
N SER A 292 8.65 24.17 -8.36
CA SER A 292 9.15 25.00 -9.46
C SER A 292 8.46 26.36 -9.51
N ALA A 293 9.14 27.37 -10.05
CA ALA A 293 8.56 28.69 -10.30
C ALA A 293 7.29 28.59 -11.15
N ALA A 294 7.29 27.73 -12.18
CA ALA A 294 6.14 27.45 -13.03
C ALA A 294 4.93 26.91 -12.25
N VAL A 295 5.15 26.02 -11.27
CA VAL A 295 4.08 25.51 -10.39
C VAL A 295 3.55 26.62 -9.48
N LEU A 296 4.45 27.43 -8.91
CA LEU A 296 4.11 28.50 -7.97
C LEU A 296 3.29 29.64 -8.60
N GLU A 297 3.30 29.78 -9.94
CA GLU A 297 2.42 30.72 -10.65
C GLU A 297 0.92 30.40 -10.47
N LYS A 298 0.58 29.11 -10.31
CA LYS A 298 -0.81 28.62 -10.35
C LYS A 298 -1.23 27.89 -9.07
N TYR A 299 -0.28 27.30 -8.35
CA TYR A 299 -0.51 26.43 -7.20
C TYR A 299 0.34 26.86 -6.01
N LYS A 300 -0.16 26.61 -4.80
CA LYS A 300 0.57 26.92 -3.57
C LYS A 300 1.68 25.91 -3.30
N GLN A 301 1.43 24.66 -3.67
CA GLN A 301 2.26 23.48 -3.42
C GLN A 301 1.90 22.36 -4.40
N GLU A 302 2.73 21.34 -4.48
CA GLU A 302 2.49 20.15 -5.28
C GLU A 302 2.88 18.85 -4.56
N TYR A 303 2.26 17.75 -4.96
CA TYR A 303 2.52 16.40 -4.44
C TYR A 303 2.69 15.40 -5.58
N ASP A 304 3.65 14.49 -5.41
CA ASP A 304 3.82 13.29 -6.21
C ASP A 304 3.17 12.09 -5.53
N LEU A 305 2.31 11.39 -6.26
CA LEU A 305 1.57 10.23 -5.79
C LEU A 305 1.81 9.07 -6.76
N HIS A 306 2.67 8.13 -6.37
CA HIS A 306 2.97 6.93 -7.13
C HIS A 306 2.28 5.73 -6.48
N TYR A 307 1.30 5.20 -7.21
CA TYR A 307 0.53 4.01 -6.81
C TYR A 307 1.16 2.77 -7.39
N GLN A 308 1.33 1.72 -6.59
CA GLN A 308 1.96 0.46 -7.02
C GLN A 308 1.27 -0.73 -6.38
N SER A 309 1.19 -1.84 -7.11
CA SER A 309 0.78 -3.13 -6.56
C SER A 309 1.91 -4.14 -6.59
N VAL A 310 1.85 -5.10 -5.68
CA VAL A 310 2.93 -6.03 -5.39
C VAL A 310 2.34 -7.41 -5.19
N ASP A 311 2.78 -8.35 -6.02
CA ASP A 311 2.59 -9.77 -5.76
C ASP A 311 3.58 -10.25 -4.69
N LYS A 312 3.06 -10.90 -3.65
CA LYS A 312 3.90 -11.37 -2.56
C LYS A 312 4.86 -12.45 -3.00
N GLU A 313 4.46 -13.37 -3.89
CA GLU A 313 5.28 -14.50 -4.28
C GLU A 313 6.55 -14.01 -5.00
N LEU A 314 6.37 -13.19 -6.03
CA LEU A 314 7.46 -12.58 -6.78
C LEU A 314 8.46 -11.86 -5.85
N HIS A 315 7.95 -11.06 -4.92
CA HIS A 315 8.78 -10.25 -4.03
C HIS A 315 9.44 -11.06 -2.88
N GLN A 316 9.12 -12.34 -2.74
CA GLN A 316 9.82 -13.27 -1.84
C GLN A 316 10.94 -14.05 -2.53
N ILE A 317 10.98 -14.06 -3.87
CA ILE A 317 12.00 -14.80 -4.62
C ILE A 317 13.42 -14.33 -4.29
N PRO A 318 13.75 -13.02 -4.27
CA PRO A 318 15.11 -12.55 -3.93
C PRO A 318 15.52 -12.91 -2.50
N GLN A 319 14.56 -13.07 -1.58
CA GLN A 319 14.82 -13.45 -0.18
C GLN A 319 15.20 -14.92 -0.02
N SER A 320 15.02 -15.72 -1.06
CA SER A 320 15.13 -17.17 -0.97
C SER A 320 16.52 -17.74 -1.22
N ALA A 321 17.44 -16.96 -1.81
CA ALA A 321 18.81 -17.36 -2.08
C ALA A 321 19.69 -16.16 -2.45
N ASN A 322 21.00 -16.24 -2.16
CA ASN A 322 22.01 -15.30 -2.68
C ASN A 322 22.61 -15.73 -4.02
N ASP A 323 22.42 -16.99 -4.42
CA ASP A 323 22.88 -17.45 -5.74
C ASP A 323 21.92 -16.91 -6.81
N VAL A 324 22.41 -15.95 -7.58
CA VAL A 324 21.68 -15.26 -8.65
C VAL A 324 21.05 -16.23 -9.66
N ARG A 325 21.62 -17.43 -9.84
CA ARG A 325 21.08 -18.45 -10.75
C ARG A 325 19.83 -19.10 -10.18
N LEU A 326 19.75 -19.24 -8.86
CA LEU A 326 18.56 -19.77 -8.19
C LEU A 326 17.43 -18.74 -8.21
N VAL A 327 17.75 -17.46 -7.97
CA VAL A 327 16.81 -16.34 -8.10
C VAL A 327 16.28 -16.29 -9.53
N ALA A 328 17.16 -16.30 -10.53
CA ALA A 328 16.77 -16.28 -11.95
C ALA A 328 15.93 -17.51 -12.35
N LYS A 329 16.27 -18.70 -11.85
CA LYS A 329 15.48 -19.92 -12.11
C LYS A 329 14.07 -19.77 -11.57
N LYS A 330 13.92 -19.37 -10.31
CA LYS A 330 12.62 -19.16 -9.68
C LYS A 330 11.80 -18.12 -10.43
N MET A 331 12.41 -16.97 -10.70
CA MET A 331 11.74 -15.84 -11.31
C MET A 331 11.35 -16.04 -12.78
N ASN A 332 12.17 -16.75 -13.57
CA ASN A 332 12.00 -16.85 -15.02
C ASN A 332 11.47 -18.22 -15.49
N GLN A 333 11.50 -19.25 -14.64
CA GLN A 333 11.10 -20.62 -15.02
C GLN A 333 10.02 -21.21 -14.12
N GLU A 334 9.96 -20.82 -12.84
CA GLU A 334 9.04 -21.42 -11.86
C GLU A 334 7.84 -20.51 -11.57
N TYR A 335 8.07 -19.20 -11.49
CA TYR A 335 7.04 -18.19 -11.30
C TYR A 335 6.32 -17.89 -12.62
N ASP A 336 4.99 -17.99 -12.61
CA ASP A 336 4.13 -17.64 -13.74
C ASP A 336 3.42 -16.32 -13.46
N MET A 337 3.89 -15.25 -14.10
CA MET A 337 3.30 -13.91 -13.98
C MET A 337 1.81 -13.87 -14.40
N THR A 338 1.35 -14.80 -15.24
CA THR A 338 -0.06 -14.83 -15.67
C THR A 338 -1.01 -15.35 -14.60
N GLU A 339 -0.47 -16.00 -13.57
CA GLU A 339 -1.21 -16.48 -12.40
C GLU A 339 -1.07 -15.53 -11.19
N ALA A 340 -0.31 -14.45 -11.33
CA ALA A 340 -0.01 -13.50 -10.26
C ALA A 340 -1.26 -12.84 -9.67
N THR A 341 -1.24 -12.60 -8.37
CA THR A 341 -2.26 -11.82 -7.68
C THR A 341 -1.61 -10.75 -6.80
N ASP A 342 -2.00 -9.49 -7.02
CA ASP A 342 -1.51 -8.40 -6.20
C ASP A 342 -2.02 -8.53 -4.74
N ASP A 343 -1.08 -8.61 -3.80
CA ASP A 343 -1.32 -8.79 -2.36
C ASP A 343 -1.13 -7.51 -1.56
N TYR A 344 -0.16 -6.68 -1.96
CA TYR A 344 0.12 -5.41 -1.31
C TYR A 344 -0.14 -4.25 -2.27
N PHE A 345 -0.81 -3.22 -1.76
CA PHE A 345 -1.12 -2.00 -2.49
C PHE A 345 -0.45 -0.83 -1.77
N LEU A 346 0.29 -0.05 -2.54
CA LEU A 346 1.22 0.94 -2.02
C LEU A 346 0.88 2.32 -2.59
N LEU A 347 1.00 3.32 -1.73
CA LEU A 347 1.13 4.72 -2.11
C LEU A 347 2.52 5.16 -1.67
N ASN A 348 3.32 5.67 -2.61
CA ASN A 348 4.67 6.16 -2.34
C ASN A 348 5.53 5.12 -1.59
N GLY A 349 5.34 3.84 -1.97
CA GLY A 349 6.08 2.68 -1.46
C GLY A 349 5.68 2.23 -0.06
N ARG A 350 4.64 2.84 0.52
CA ARG A 350 4.09 2.46 1.83
C ARG A 350 2.67 1.94 1.66
N SER A 351 2.29 1.03 2.53
CA SER A 351 0.90 0.63 2.75
C SER A 351 0.39 1.27 4.04
N PHE A 352 -0.92 1.47 4.15
CA PHE A 352 -1.52 1.90 5.40
C PHE A 352 -1.11 0.95 6.54
N PRO A 353 -0.65 1.46 7.69
CA PRO A 353 -0.81 2.84 8.17
C PRO A 353 0.40 3.75 7.90
N TYR A 354 1.46 3.24 7.26
CA TYR A 354 2.70 4.01 7.05
C TYR A 354 2.55 5.13 6.02
N THR A 355 1.58 5.03 5.13
CA THR A 355 1.14 6.15 4.28
C THR A 355 0.78 7.39 5.10
N LEU A 356 0.28 7.25 6.32
CA LEU A 356 -0.01 8.39 7.21
C LEU A 356 1.25 9.06 7.77
N ARG A 357 2.42 8.40 7.70
CA ARG A 357 3.68 9.00 8.16
C ARG A 357 4.27 9.97 7.14
N GLU A 358 4.05 9.68 5.85
CA GLU A 358 4.84 10.24 4.74
C GLU A 358 3.99 10.76 3.57
N SER A 359 2.77 10.26 3.37
CA SER A 359 1.95 10.51 2.16
C SER A 359 0.66 11.28 2.46
N ILE A 360 0.63 12.09 3.51
CA ILE A 360 -0.50 12.97 3.82
C ILE A 360 -0.43 14.23 2.96
N ILE A 361 -1.53 14.57 2.29
CA ILE A 361 -1.67 15.85 1.59
C ILE A 361 -2.13 16.88 2.60
N THR A 362 -1.26 17.83 2.95
CA THR A 362 -1.60 18.87 3.92
C THR A 362 -2.00 20.15 3.23
N VAL A 363 -3.18 20.70 3.56
CA VAL A 363 -3.74 21.89 2.92
C VAL A 363 -4.23 22.95 3.90
N SER A 364 -4.46 24.15 3.38
CA SER A 364 -5.15 25.26 4.04
C SER A 364 -6.46 25.58 3.31
N PRO A 365 -7.44 26.27 3.93
CA PRO A 365 -8.63 26.72 3.22
C PRO A 365 -8.33 27.71 2.09
N ASN A 366 -9.09 27.63 0.99
CA ASN A 366 -9.01 28.52 -0.17
C ASN A 366 -7.63 28.56 -0.85
N GLU A 367 -7.00 27.41 -1.03
CA GLU A 367 -5.76 27.26 -1.76
C GLU A 367 -5.88 26.23 -2.89
N LYS A 368 -4.94 26.28 -3.84
CA LYS A 368 -4.84 25.31 -4.94
C LYS A 368 -3.58 24.50 -4.79
N THR A 369 -3.72 23.18 -4.86
CA THR A 369 -2.61 22.22 -4.78
C THR A 369 -2.59 21.36 -6.04
N LYS A 370 -1.41 21.17 -6.62
CA LYS A 370 -1.23 20.27 -7.76
C LYS A 370 -0.96 18.85 -7.27
N LEU A 371 -1.71 17.87 -7.74
CA LEU A 371 -1.45 16.45 -7.48
C LEU A 371 -1.02 15.80 -8.78
N ARG A 372 0.16 15.17 -8.79
CA ARG A 372 0.67 14.41 -9.93
C ARG A 372 0.57 12.94 -9.59
N ILE A 373 -0.27 12.21 -10.31
CA ILE A 373 -0.58 10.82 -10.00
C ILE A 373 -0.04 9.93 -11.10
N LEU A 374 0.69 8.89 -10.71
CA LEU A 374 1.10 7.79 -11.58
C LEU A 374 0.42 6.51 -11.11
N ASN A 375 -0.31 5.85 -12.01
CA ASN A 375 -0.76 4.49 -11.78
C ASN A 375 0.32 3.49 -12.24
N GLY A 376 1.09 2.99 -11.28
CA GLY A 376 2.02 1.86 -11.43
C GLY A 376 1.43 0.51 -11.02
N HIS A 377 0.11 0.41 -10.77
CA HIS A 377 -0.56 -0.87 -10.63
C HIS A 377 -0.61 -1.63 -11.96
N ASN A 378 -0.76 -2.94 -11.86
CA ASN A 378 -1.08 -3.80 -13.01
C ASN A 378 -2.55 -3.65 -13.47
N GLU A 379 -3.43 -3.19 -12.58
CA GLU A 379 -4.86 -2.96 -12.84
C GLU A 379 -5.21 -1.46 -12.86
N PRO A 380 -6.38 -1.08 -13.43
CA PRO A 380 -6.85 0.30 -13.35
C PRO A 380 -7.10 0.76 -11.91
N LEU A 381 -6.52 1.90 -11.55
CA LEU A 381 -6.74 2.60 -10.28
C LEU A 381 -8.07 3.36 -10.33
N ALA A 382 -8.87 3.27 -9.26
CA ALA A 382 -10.08 4.08 -9.06
C ALA A 382 -9.87 5.08 -7.92
N LEU A 383 -9.02 6.09 -8.12
CA LEU A 383 -8.70 7.07 -7.09
C LEU A 383 -9.94 7.86 -6.67
N HIS A 384 -10.29 7.80 -5.38
CA HIS A 384 -11.36 8.58 -4.78
C HIS A 384 -10.81 9.54 -3.72
N ILE A 385 -11.22 10.81 -3.76
CA ILE A 385 -10.89 11.81 -2.74
C ILE A 385 -12.18 12.21 -2.01
N HIS A 386 -12.24 11.96 -0.71
CA HIS A 386 -13.38 12.34 0.11
C HIS A 386 -13.38 13.87 0.32
N GLY A 387 -14.57 14.44 0.50
CA GLY A 387 -14.72 15.86 0.84
C GLY A 387 -14.33 16.85 -0.26
N HIS A 388 -13.78 16.37 -1.38
CA HIS A 388 -13.24 17.20 -2.44
C HIS A 388 -13.53 16.64 -3.82
N LYS A 389 -13.58 17.52 -4.80
CA LYS A 389 -13.53 17.15 -6.21
C LYS A 389 -12.38 17.90 -6.86
N GLY A 390 -11.35 17.17 -7.25
CA GLY A 390 -10.24 17.73 -8.03
C GLY A 390 -10.64 17.91 -9.50
N THR A 391 -10.04 18.91 -10.13
CA THR A 391 -10.21 19.14 -11.57
C THR A 391 -9.07 18.49 -12.33
N GLU A 392 -9.40 17.66 -13.32
CA GLU A 392 -8.43 17.05 -14.21
C GLU A 392 -7.84 18.07 -15.15
N THR A 393 -6.53 18.25 -15.10
CA THR A 393 -5.84 19.28 -15.88
C THR A 393 -4.94 18.70 -16.96
N HIS A 394 -4.34 17.54 -16.73
CA HIS A 394 -3.44 16.89 -17.70
C HIS A 394 -3.70 15.39 -17.73
N TYR A 395 -3.55 14.80 -18.93
CA TYR A 395 -3.48 13.36 -19.14
C TYR A 395 -2.12 13.04 -19.74
N ASP A 396 -1.39 12.09 -19.15
CA ASP A 396 -0.07 11.66 -19.59
C ASP A 396 0.94 12.81 -19.78
N GLY A 397 0.81 13.83 -18.94
CA GLY A 397 1.61 15.04 -18.96
C GLY A 397 1.14 16.12 -19.94
N VAL A 398 0.14 15.84 -20.79
CA VAL A 398 -0.38 16.79 -21.76
C VAL A 398 -1.56 17.57 -21.18
N GLN A 399 -1.42 18.90 -21.14
CA GLN A 399 -2.47 19.78 -20.64
C GLN A 399 -3.74 19.70 -21.51
N GLN A 400 -4.88 19.53 -20.85
CA GLN A 400 -6.18 19.56 -21.49
C GLN A 400 -6.66 20.99 -21.72
N ASN A 401 -7.38 21.19 -22.82
CA ASN A 401 -8.15 22.40 -23.04
C ASN A 401 -9.08 22.64 -21.83
N VAL A 402 -9.13 23.87 -21.32
CA VAL A 402 -9.94 24.26 -20.15
C VAL A 402 -11.40 23.80 -20.28
N GLN A 403 -11.98 23.80 -21.48
CA GLN A 403 -13.36 23.35 -21.69
C GLN A 403 -13.56 21.83 -21.58
N ALA A 404 -12.49 21.06 -21.68
CA ALA A 404 -12.48 19.60 -21.57
C ALA A 404 -12.05 19.11 -20.18
N GLN A 405 -11.65 20.03 -19.28
CA GLN A 405 -11.29 19.69 -17.91
C GLN A 405 -12.53 19.28 -17.13
N VAL A 406 -12.42 18.19 -16.37
CA VAL A 406 -13.55 17.61 -15.63
C VAL A 406 -13.25 17.65 -14.14
N THR A 407 -14.18 18.21 -13.37
CA THR A 407 -14.17 18.20 -11.90
C THR A 407 -15.03 17.06 -11.39
N ARG A 408 -14.43 16.10 -10.69
CA ARG A 408 -15.10 14.89 -10.17
C ARG A 408 -14.42 14.38 -8.90
N ASP A 409 -14.99 13.37 -8.25
CA ASP A 409 -14.49 12.77 -7.00
C ASP A 409 -13.79 11.41 -7.21
N VAL A 410 -14.08 10.71 -8.30
CA VAL A 410 -13.49 9.42 -8.66
C VAL A 410 -12.82 9.47 -10.03
N TYR A 411 -11.58 9.01 -10.10
CA TYR A 411 -10.72 9.02 -11.29
C TYR A 411 -10.32 7.59 -11.65
N SER A 412 -10.68 7.16 -12.86
CA SER A 412 -10.17 5.90 -13.40
C SER A 412 -8.88 6.18 -14.17
N ILE A 413 -7.79 5.55 -13.75
CA ILE A 413 -6.46 5.75 -14.30
C ILE A 413 -5.95 4.39 -14.75
N ALA A 414 -5.68 4.21 -16.04
CA ALA A 414 -5.18 2.95 -16.57
C ALA A 414 -3.74 2.67 -16.09
N PRO A 415 -3.28 1.41 -16.10
CA PRO A 415 -1.87 1.10 -15.87
C PRO A 415 -0.95 1.96 -16.76
N ALA A 416 0.17 2.42 -16.19
CA ALA A 416 1.14 3.34 -16.80
C ALA A 416 0.64 4.77 -17.09
N GLN A 417 -0.65 5.07 -16.88
CA GLN A 417 -1.20 6.39 -17.14
C GLN A 417 -0.84 7.38 -16.03
N ARG A 418 -0.64 8.65 -16.40
CA ARG A 418 -0.49 9.76 -15.44
C ARG A 418 -1.67 10.71 -15.51
N LEU A 419 -2.07 11.23 -14.36
CA LEU A 419 -3.15 12.22 -14.24
C LEU A 419 -2.69 13.37 -13.32
N ASP A 420 -2.80 14.61 -13.80
CA ASP A 420 -2.58 15.78 -12.96
C ASP A 420 -3.92 16.40 -12.53
N LEU A 421 -4.12 16.53 -11.22
CA LEU A 421 -5.30 17.16 -10.63
C LEU A 421 -4.96 18.52 -10.03
N ALA A 422 -5.86 19.48 -10.22
CA ALA A 422 -5.93 20.69 -9.41
C ALA A 422 -6.92 20.46 -8.26
N LEU A 423 -6.40 20.33 -7.04
CA LEU A 423 -7.20 20.27 -5.82
C LEU A 423 -7.43 21.70 -5.30
N ASP A 424 -8.67 22.19 -5.39
CA ASP A 424 -9.08 23.50 -4.89
C ASP A 424 -9.83 23.31 -3.57
N THR A 425 -9.36 23.98 -2.50
CA THR A 425 -9.95 23.86 -1.16
C THR A 425 -10.93 24.97 -0.82
N THR A 426 -11.48 25.65 -1.85
CA THR A 426 -12.60 26.59 -1.70
C THR A 426 -13.85 25.84 -1.23
N ASP A 427 -14.38 26.22 -0.07
CA ASP A 427 -15.58 25.62 0.53
C ASP A 427 -16.85 26.16 -0.14
N ASP A 428 -17.17 25.59 -1.30
CA ASP A 428 -18.33 25.95 -2.12
C ASP A 428 -19.29 24.77 -2.37
N GLY A 429 -19.03 23.61 -1.75
CA GLY A 429 -19.80 22.37 -1.93
C GLY A 429 -19.54 21.65 -3.26
N LEU A 430 -18.75 22.22 -4.17
CA LEU A 430 -18.29 21.57 -5.40
C LEU A 430 -16.86 21.09 -5.25
N HIS A 431 -15.94 21.99 -4.93
CA HIS A 431 -14.50 21.71 -4.86
C HIS A 431 -14.10 21.15 -3.50
N SER A 432 -14.64 21.71 -2.42
CA SER A 432 -14.46 21.25 -1.05
C SER A 432 -15.77 21.34 -0.26
N TYR A 433 -15.93 20.45 0.72
CA TYR A 433 -17.01 20.45 1.71
C TYR A 433 -16.59 21.07 3.05
N GLY A 434 -15.42 21.73 3.08
CA GLY A 434 -14.88 22.42 4.24
C GLY A 434 -13.69 21.71 4.90
N SER A 435 -13.08 22.41 5.86
CA SER A 435 -11.92 21.92 6.60
C SER A 435 -12.20 20.59 7.31
N GLY A 436 -11.24 19.66 7.24
CA GLY A 436 -11.35 18.37 7.92
C GLY A 436 -10.17 17.42 7.70
N LEU A 437 -10.36 16.19 8.16
CA LEU A 437 -9.56 15.02 7.79
C LEU A 437 -10.36 14.20 6.78
N TRP A 438 -9.93 14.21 5.53
CA TRP A 438 -10.63 13.57 4.43
C TRP A 438 -9.79 12.45 3.85
N MET A 439 -10.33 11.25 3.76
CA MET A 439 -9.61 10.12 3.19
C MET A 439 -9.46 10.26 1.67
N PHE A 440 -8.33 9.84 1.13
CA PHE A 440 -8.24 9.50 -0.29
C PHE A 440 -7.63 8.11 -0.42
N HIS A 441 -8.15 7.34 -1.37
CA HIS A 441 -7.80 5.94 -1.52
C HIS A 441 -8.12 5.43 -2.92
N ASP A 442 -7.55 4.28 -3.27
CA ASP A 442 -8.07 3.48 -4.38
C ASP A 442 -9.42 2.87 -3.97
N HIS A 443 -10.43 3.06 -4.80
CA HIS A 443 -11.78 2.53 -4.62
C HIS A 443 -11.96 1.13 -5.24
N THR A 444 -10.88 0.48 -5.67
CA THR A 444 -10.87 -0.97 -5.88
C THR A 444 -10.73 -1.69 -4.54
N GLU A 445 -11.68 -2.56 -4.19
CA GLU A 445 -11.78 -3.06 -2.79
C GLU A 445 -10.60 -3.93 -2.34
N LYS A 446 -9.90 -4.58 -3.29
CA LYS A 446 -8.66 -5.30 -2.99
C LYS A 446 -7.56 -4.34 -2.54
N ALA A 447 -7.49 -3.15 -3.14
CA ALA A 447 -6.50 -2.13 -2.84
C ALA A 447 -6.69 -1.44 -1.49
N PHE A 448 -7.79 -1.75 -0.80
CA PHE A 448 -8.05 -1.37 0.59
C PHE A 448 -7.53 -2.40 1.60
N THR A 449 -6.58 -3.23 1.19
CA THR A 449 -5.99 -4.29 2.02
C THR A 449 -4.47 -4.35 1.92
N THR A 450 -3.84 -4.91 2.96
CA THR A 450 -2.43 -5.28 2.97
C THR A 450 -2.32 -6.77 3.22
N ASN A 451 -1.98 -7.54 2.19
CA ASN A 451 -2.03 -9.02 2.19
C ASN A 451 -3.38 -9.49 2.75
N GLY A 452 -4.47 -9.02 2.15
CA GLY A 452 -5.85 -9.41 2.44
C GLY A 452 -6.42 -8.97 3.80
N MET A 453 -5.67 -8.23 4.62
CA MET A 453 -6.20 -7.60 5.85
C MET A 453 -6.53 -6.13 5.58
N GLY A 454 -7.73 -5.72 5.97
CA GLY A 454 -8.17 -4.32 5.90
C GLY A 454 -8.52 -3.80 7.30
N GLU A 455 -8.45 -2.48 7.53
CA GLU A 455 -8.09 -1.43 6.57
C GLU A 455 -6.58 -1.42 6.28
N GLY A 456 -6.20 -1.40 5.00
CA GLY A 456 -4.82 -1.49 4.52
C GLY A 456 -4.66 -0.90 3.12
N GLY A 457 -3.48 -1.02 2.52
CA GLY A 457 -3.27 -0.62 1.13
C GLY A 457 -2.97 0.88 0.92
N SER A 458 -3.30 1.39 -0.25
CA SER A 458 -2.95 2.76 -0.70
C SER A 458 -3.93 3.83 -0.20
N ILE A 459 -4.17 3.85 1.12
CA ILE A 459 -5.04 4.80 1.83
C ILE A 459 -4.20 5.93 2.39
N SER A 460 -4.62 7.18 2.25
CA SER A 460 -4.06 8.30 3.00
C SER A 460 -5.09 9.42 3.19
N LEU A 461 -4.66 10.60 3.64
CA LEU A 461 -5.53 11.71 4.03
C LEU A 461 -5.16 13.01 3.28
N VAL A 462 -6.20 13.72 2.82
CA VAL A 462 -6.18 15.17 2.65
C VAL A 462 -6.54 15.78 4.01
N SER A 463 -5.57 16.45 4.62
CA SER A 463 -5.70 17.00 5.96
C SER A 463 -5.52 18.51 5.94
N TYR A 464 -6.47 19.21 6.54
CA TYR A 464 -6.30 20.62 6.84
C TYR A 464 -5.32 20.79 8.01
N LYS A 465 -4.46 21.82 7.95
CA LYS A 465 -3.36 22.01 8.92
C LYS A 465 -3.82 22.01 10.38
N GLU A 466 -5.00 22.53 10.67
CA GLU A 466 -5.57 22.56 12.03
C GLU A 466 -5.88 21.17 12.62
N TYR A 467 -6.03 20.15 11.76
CA TYR A 467 -6.30 18.77 12.15
C TYR A 467 -5.04 17.89 12.25
N ILE A 468 -3.86 18.45 12.01
CA ILE A 468 -2.58 17.79 12.31
C ILE A 468 -2.02 18.40 13.60
N ASP A 469 -1.53 17.56 14.50
CA ASP A 469 -0.85 18.03 15.69
C ASP A 469 0.59 18.50 15.39
N GLU A 470 1.27 19.02 16.41
CA GLU A 470 2.64 19.49 16.25
C GLU A 470 3.65 18.39 15.93
N ASN A 471 3.29 17.11 16.06
CA ASN A 471 4.13 15.95 15.76
C ASN A 471 3.84 15.36 14.36
N GLY A 472 2.88 15.91 13.62
CA GLY A 472 2.49 15.37 12.32
C GLY A 472 1.44 14.25 12.41
N THR A 473 0.83 14.06 13.58
CA THR A 473 -0.21 13.04 13.79
C THR A 473 -1.59 13.63 13.50
N PRO A 474 -2.43 12.98 12.68
CA PRO A 474 -3.81 13.39 12.49
C PRO A 474 -4.63 13.32 13.78
N LYS A 475 -5.39 14.37 14.09
CA LYS A 475 -6.34 14.44 15.21
C LYS A 475 -7.65 13.73 14.86
N SER A 476 -7.60 12.41 14.72
CA SER A 476 -8.79 11.62 14.41
C SER A 476 -9.73 11.51 15.61
N HIS A 477 -11.03 11.75 15.40
CA HIS A 477 -12.08 11.62 16.44
C HIS A 477 -12.85 10.29 16.40
N GLY A 478 -12.41 9.31 15.58
CA GLY A 478 -13.14 8.07 15.32
C GLY A 478 -12.44 6.80 15.80
N MET A 479 -11.43 6.36 15.04
CA MET A 479 -10.78 5.06 15.21
C MET A 479 -9.46 5.19 15.98
N ASP A 480 -9.18 4.25 16.88
CA ASP A 480 -7.85 4.12 17.48
C ASP A 480 -6.90 3.51 16.43
N LEU A 481 -5.87 4.26 16.04
CA LEU A 481 -4.90 3.81 15.04
C LEU A 481 -3.87 2.83 15.63
N LYS A 482 -3.76 2.72 16.95
CA LYS A 482 -2.71 1.90 17.60
C LYS A 482 -2.66 0.45 17.11
N PRO A 483 -3.79 -0.28 16.92
CA PRO A 483 -3.73 -1.66 16.46
C PRO A 483 -3.01 -1.82 15.11
N TYR A 484 -3.22 -0.88 14.18
CA TYR A 484 -2.60 -0.92 12.85
C TYR A 484 -1.07 -0.74 12.89
N PHE A 485 -0.54 -0.14 13.96
CA PHE A 485 0.90 -0.01 14.20
C PHE A 485 1.52 -1.21 14.92
N THR A 486 0.80 -2.35 15.01
CA THR A 486 1.32 -3.60 15.58
C THR A 486 1.56 -4.64 14.49
N LYS A 487 2.60 -5.47 14.66
CA LYS A 487 2.88 -6.58 13.75
C LYS A 487 1.80 -7.65 13.80
N GLU A 488 1.26 -7.90 14.98
CA GLU A 488 0.24 -8.93 15.25
C GLU A 488 -1.05 -8.69 14.47
N TYR A 489 -1.41 -7.43 14.21
CA TYR A 489 -2.54 -7.07 13.36
C TYR A 489 -2.35 -7.61 11.94
N TRP A 490 -1.19 -7.33 11.33
CA TRP A 490 -0.86 -7.74 9.96
C TRP A 490 -0.56 -9.23 9.82
N GLU A 491 -0.17 -9.89 10.90
CA GLU A 491 -0.09 -11.35 11.01
C GLU A 491 -1.46 -12.03 11.19
N ARG A 492 -2.56 -11.26 11.17
CA ARG A 492 -3.96 -11.71 11.34
C ARG A 492 -4.23 -12.38 12.70
N LYS A 493 -3.48 -12.00 13.73
CA LYS A 493 -3.61 -12.57 15.09
C LYS A 493 -4.60 -11.79 15.96
N LEU A 494 -4.89 -10.54 15.63
CA LEU A 494 -5.81 -9.68 16.36
C LEU A 494 -7.20 -9.68 15.71
N PRO A 495 -8.29 -9.99 16.45
CA PRO A 495 -9.65 -9.80 15.96
C PRO A 495 -9.95 -8.31 15.79
N VAL A 496 -10.30 -7.89 14.58
CA VAL A 496 -10.51 -6.47 14.20
C VAL A 496 -11.52 -5.76 15.10
N TRP A 497 -12.59 -6.45 15.49
CA TRP A 497 -13.69 -5.83 16.24
C TRP A 497 -13.64 -6.03 17.76
N GLN A 498 -12.57 -6.62 18.31
CA GLN A 498 -12.54 -7.03 19.72
C GLN A 498 -12.78 -5.88 20.70
N ASP A 499 -12.39 -4.65 20.33
CA ASP A 499 -12.51 -3.45 21.16
C ASP A 499 -13.72 -2.57 20.81
N HIS A 500 -14.55 -2.97 19.83
CA HIS A 500 -15.73 -2.20 19.42
C HIS A 500 -16.89 -2.29 20.43
N MET A 501 -16.95 -3.39 21.18
CA MET A 501 -18.01 -3.64 22.17
C MET A 501 -17.40 -3.76 23.56
N ALA A 502 -17.95 -3.04 24.53
CA ALA A 502 -17.43 -3.04 25.90
C ALA A 502 -17.50 -4.42 26.59
N ASP A 503 -18.38 -5.30 26.11
CA ASP A 503 -18.51 -6.68 26.60
C ASP A 503 -17.56 -7.68 25.92
N GLY A 504 -16.74 -7.22 24.96
CA GLY A 504 -15.76 -8.02 24.24
C GLY A 504 -16.39 -9.09 23.34
N SER A 505 -17.69 -9.06 23.09
CA SER A 505 -18.43 -10.11 22.36
C SER A 505 -17.94 -10.38 20.93
N LEU A 506 -17.24 -9.42 20.32
CA LEU A 506 -16.66 -9.52 18.98
C LEU A 506 -15.16 -9.90 18.98
N GLY A 507 -14.61 -10.34 20.12
CA GLY A 507 -13.25 -10.87 20.25
C GLY A 507 -13.09 -12.34 19.81
N ALA A 508 -11.97 -12.97 20.17
CA ALA A 508 -11.66 -14.33 19.75
C ALA A 508 -12.44 -15.39 20.57
N PRO A 509 -12.86 -16.53 20.00
CA PRO A 509 -13.44 -17.62 20.78
C PRO A 509 -12.38 -18.34 21.63
N GLU A 510 -12.72 -18.76 22.85
CA GLU A 510 -11.85 -19.61 23.67
C GLU A 510 -11.57 -20.97 22.97
N GLY A 511 -10.30 -21.35 22.86
CA GLY A 511 -9.88 -22.67 22.35
C GLY A 511 -9.69 -22.80 20.83
N THR A 512 -9.83 -21.74 20.04
CA THR A 512 -9.74 -21.79 18.56
C THR A 512 -8.43 -21.26 17.94
N MET A 513 -7.36 -21.08 18.70
CA MET A 513 -6.07 -20.71 18.11
C MET A 513 -5.35 -21.93 17.49
N ASP A 514 -5.95 -22.51 16.47
CA ASP A 514 -5.22 -23.33 15.49
C ASP A 514 -5.25 -22.56 14.17
N THR A 515 -4.40 -21.54 14.07
CA THR A 515 -4.32 -20.61 12.94
C THR A 515 -3.63 -21.26 11.75
N LYS A 516 -4.34 -22.12 11.01
CA LYS A 516 -4.00 -22.37 9.61
C LYS A 516 -4.75 -21.38 8.72
N PRO A 517 -4.06 -20.60 7.86
CA PRO A 517 -4.73 -19.71 6.93
C PRO A 517 -5.32 -20.53 5.78
N GLY A 518 -6.63 -20.45 5.56
CA GLY A 518 -7.27 -20.98 4.36
C GLY A 518 -8.67 -21.54 4.57
N ILE A 519 -9.57 -21.16 3.67
CA ILE A 519 -10.92 -21.72 3.53
C ILE A 519 -10.77 -23.20 3.13
N ASN A 520 -11.01 -24.13 4.06
CA ASN A 520 -11.31 -25.52 3.72
C ASN A 520 -12.75 -25.62 3.22
N ALA A 521 -12.97 -25.27 1.95
CA ALA A 521 -14.18 -25.68 1.24
C ALA A 521 -13.87 -27.00 0.49
N GLY A 522 -14.16 -28.11 1.16
CA GLY A 522 -14.51 -29.39 0.53
C GLY A 522 -13.41 -30.14 -0.21
N ASN A 523 -12.76 -31.08 0.47
CA ASN A 523 -12.53 -32.44 -0.07
C ASN A 523 -12.08 -33.38 1.05
N ALA A 524 -13.05 -33.93 1.78
CA ALA A 524 -12.82 -35.13 2.59
C ALA A 524 -13.06 -36.36 1.71
N LEU A 525 -12.00 -36.88 1.09
CA LEU A 525 -11.91 -38.27 0.66
C LEU A 525 -10.74 -38.93 1.40
N ILE A 526 -11.07 -40.00 2.11
CA ILE A 526 -10.22 -40.82 3.00
C ILE A 526 -9.10 -41.51 2.19
N PRO A 527 -7.93 -41.79 2.80
CA PRO A 527 -7.55 -43.20 2.95
C PRO A 527 -7.13 -43.59 4.39
N PRO A 528 -7.20 -44.88 4.75
CA PRO A 528 -7.08 -45.35 6.13
C PRO A 528 -5.65 -45.79 6.49
N GLY A 529 -5.32 -45.64 7.78
CA GLY A 529 -4.35 -46.51 8.45
C GLY A 529 -3.20 -45.81 9.16
N ALA A 530 -3.32 -45.63 10.49
CA ALA A 530 -2.24 -45.82 11.46
C ALA A 530 -2.78 -45.62 12.89
N GLN A 531 -2.65 -46.65 13.74
CA GLN A 531 -2.59 -46.46 15.20
C GLN A 531 -1.12 -46.21 15.61
N PRO A 532 -0.84 -45.56 16.76
CA PRO A 532 -0.63 -46.34 17.99
C PRO A 532 -1.10 -45.68 19.32
N ALA A 533 -1.64 -46.55 20.19
CA ALA A 533 -1.45 -46.73 21.64
C ALA A 533 -1.13 -45.59 22.65
N GLY A 534 -1.88 -45.61 23.78
CA GLY A 534 -1.41 -45.40 25.18
C GLY A 534 -1.73 -44.05 25.85
N SER A 535 -2.84 -43.86 26.59
CA SER A 535 -3.08 -44.10 28.04
C SER A 535 -2.19 -43.24 28.98
N SER A 536 -2.62 -42.42 29.96
CA SER A 536 -3.80 -42.39 30.87
C SER A 536 -3.96 -40.97 31.55
N PRO A 537 -4.72 -40.73 32.66
CA PRO A 537 -6.01 -40.00 32.64
C PRO A 537 -6.14 -38.80 33.60
N ILE A 538 -7.06 -37.86 33.36
CA ILE A 538 -7.63 -36.99 34.41
C ILE A 538 -9.15 -36.85 34.19
N ALA A 539 -9.93 -37.14 35.24
CA ALA A 539 -11.40 -37.14 35.35
C ALA A 539 -11.98 -35.70 35.30
N SER A 540 -13.24 -35.34 35.01
CA SER A 540 -14.62 -35.91 34.97
C SER A 540 -15.50 -34.87 34.19
N PRO A 541 -16.84 -34.96 33.97
CA PRO A 541 -17.86 -35.90 34.45
C PRO A 541 -18.72 -36.55 33.33
N SER A 542 -19.59 -37.46 33.76
CA SER A 542 -20.46 -38.32 32.96
C SER A 542 -21.45 -37.59 32.05
N ASP A 543 -21.25 -37.68 30.73
CA ASP A 543 -22.32 -37.47 29.75
C ASP A 543 -22.96 -38.79 29.36
N ASN A 544 -24.25 -38.91 29.65
CA ASN A 544 -25.05 -40.10 29.49
C ASN A 544 -25.45 -40.28 28.00
N SER A 545 -24.46 -40.53 27.14
CA SER A 545 -24.60 -40.66 25.68
C SER A 545 -25.54 -41.79 25.24
N PHE A 546 -25.80 -42.78 26.10
CA PHE A 546 -26.72 -43.88 25.84
C PHE A 546 -28.21 -43.45 25.88
N GLY A 547 -28.54 -42.41 26.67
CA GLY A 547 -29.91 -41.90 26.78
C GLY A 547 -30.38 -41.15 25.54
N GLY A 548 -29.47 -40.40 24.90
CA GLY A 548 -29.75 -39.65 23.66
C GLY A 548 -29.95 -40.57 22.45
N LEU A 549 -29.21 -41.67 22.38
CA LEU A 549 -29.32 -42.65 21.30
C LEU A 549 -30.67 -43.40 21.35
N LEU A 550 -31.11 -43.81 22.55
CA LEU A 550 -32.36 -44.55 22.72
C LEU A 550 -33.60 -43.68 22.44
N THR A 551 -33.55 -42.42 22.84
CA THR A 551 -34.62 -41.44 22.60
C THR A 551 -34.73 -41.07 21.12
N GLY A 552 -33.60 -40.87 20.43
CA GLY A 552 -33.58 -40.63 18.98
C GLY A 552 -34.14 -41.81 18.18
N LEU A 553 -33.80 -43.05 18.57
CA LEU A 553 -34.25 -44.26 17.88
C LEU A 553 -35.76 -44.52 18.08
N LEU A 554 -36.28 -44.28 19.28
CA LEU A 554 -37.72 -44.37 19.56
C LEU A 554 -38.53 -43.27 18.83
N ALA A 555 -38.01 -42.05 18.77
CA ALA A 555 -38.65 -40.95 18.03
C ALA A 555 -38.67 -41.22 16.51
N GLY A 556 -37.58 -41.79 15.97
CA GLY A 556 -37.50 -42.22 14.56
C GLY A 556 -38.50 -43.31 14.22
N ILE A 557 -38.65 -44.33 15.08
CA ILE A 557 -39.64 -45.40 14.89
C ILE A 557 -41.08 -44.83 14.95
N LEU A 558 -41.37 -43.93 15.88
CA LEU A 558 -42.68 -43.30 16.00
C LEU A 558 -43.02 -42.45 14.77
N ALA A 559 -42.06 -41.65 14.28
CA ALA A 559 -42.22 -40.84 13.08
C ALA A 559 -42.42 -41.71 11.83
N TYR A 560 -41.67 -42.80 11.70
CA TYR A 560 -41.85 -43.76 10.62
C TYR A 560 -43.24 -44.43 10.67
N PHE A 561 -43.71 -44.81 11.86
CA PHE A 561 -45.03 -45.39 12.06
C PHE A 561 -46.16 -44.42 11.70
N LEU A 562 -46.05 -43.16 12.12
CA LEU A 562 -46.99 -42.09 11.76
C LEU A 562 -47.00 -41.80 10.26
N TYR A 563 -45.83 -41.86 9.61
CA TYR A 563 -45.73 -41.68 8.15
C TYR A 563 -46.35 -42.86 7.37
N GLN A 564 -46.10 -44.10 7.82
CA GLN A 564 -46.66 -45.29 7.16
C GLN A 564 -48.19 -45.35 7.28
N HIS A 565 -48.75 -44.84 8.39
CA HIS A 565 -50.19 -44.84 8.65
C HIS A 565 -50.85 -43.46 8.49
N ARG A 566 -50.20 -42.53 7.77
CA ARG A 566 -50.63 -41.14 7.60
C ARG A 566 -52.08 -41.00 7.13
N GLU A 567 -52.55 -41.87 6.24
CA GLU A 567 -53.94 -41.83 5.75
C GLU A 567 -54.97 -42.15 6.84
N ARG A 568 -54.65 -43.08 7.74
CA ARG A 568 -55.50 -43.41 8.91
C ARG A 568 -55.46 -42.30 9.95
N VAL A 569 -54.28 -41.72 10.19
CA VAL A 569 -54.11 -40.60 11.11
C VAL A 569 -54.87 -39.36 10.61
N LEU A 570 -54.77 -39.03 9.32
CA LEU A 570 -55.49 -37.94 8.68
C LEU A 570 -57.01 -38.18 8.64
N ALA A 571 -57.47 -39.42 8.47
CA ALA A 571 -58.88 -39.77 8.58
C ALA A 571 -59.41 -39.58 10.01
N LEU A 572 -58.61 -39.91 11.03
CA LEU A 572 -58.96 -39.67 12.44
C LEU A 572 -59.03 -38.17 12.77
N ILE A 573 -58.10 -37.39 12.21
CA ILE A 573 -58.07 -35.92 12.36
C ILE A 573 -59.25 -35.27 11.64
N LYS A 574 -59.65 -35.77 10.46
CA LYS A 574 -60.83 -35.28 9.72
C LYS A 574 -62.17 -35.68 10.34
N ALA A 575 -62.21 -36.71 11.18
CA ALA A 575 -63.41 -37.13 11.92
C ALA A 575 -63.66 -36.30 13.19
N LEU A 576 -62.74 -35.40 13.57
CA LEU A 576 -62.96 -34.42 14.63
C LEU A 576 -63.84 -33.28 14.10
N PRO A 577 -65.02 -32.99 14.69
CA PRO A 577 -65.88 -31.92 14.22
C PRO A 577 -65.20 -30.56 14.42
N LEU A 578 -64.97 -29.86 13.30
CA LEU A 578 -64.60 -28.45 13.24
C LEU A 578 -65.73 -27.60 13.83
N LEU A 579 -65.57 -27.12 15.07
CA LEU A 579 -66.35 -26.02 15.62
C LEU A 579 -65.77 -24.71 15.09
N SER A 580 -66.45 -24.13 14.10
CA SER A 580 -66.28 -22.74 13.68
C SER A 580 -67.65 -22.10 13.49
N LYS A 581 -67.80 -20.87 14.03
CA LYS A 581 -68.91 -19.88 13.96
C LYS A 581 -69.96 -19.99 15.08
N SER A 582 -70.37 -18.92 15.78
CA SER A 582 -70.13 -17.47 15.63
C SER A 582 -70.58 -16.66 16.87
N LYS A 583 -70.12 -15.40 16.96
CA LYS A 583 -70.75 -14.20 17.58
C LYS A 583 -70.77 -14.11 19.12
N HIS A 584 -69.88 -13.28 19.67
CA HIS A 584 -70.17 -11.86 19.91
C HIS A 584 -68.92 -11.02 19.71
#